data_AF-A0A6B2LQN3-F1
#
_entry.id   AF-A0A6B2LQN3-F1
#
_cell.length_a   1.000
_cell.length_b   1.000
_cell.length_c   1.000
_cell.angle_alpha   90.00
_cell.angle_beta   90.00
_cell.angle_gamma   90.00
#
_symmetry.space_group_name_H-M   'P 1'
#
loop_
_entity.id
_entity.type
_entity.pdbx_description
1 polymer ?
#
loop_
_entity_poly.entity_id
_entity_poly.type
_entity_poly.pdbx_seq_one_letter_code
_entity_poly.pdbx_strand_id
1 'polypeptide(L)'
;MNTRKKQVDMWIDFILDYTKFHKLSQIQLNQHLNSPLFCNSKINRKLSYESAHYILEELVKKGNAEWMDKEKTGVYVYWYKIDHWASLIYKYITDNNMIDVVCTPYELTESVTVEKLELNL
;
A
#
# COMPACT_ATOMS: atom_id res chain seq x y z
N MET A 1 27.23 3.81 -0.76
CA MET A 1 25.99 4.45 -1.25
C MET A 1 25.63 3.82 -2.58
N ASN A 2 24.49 3.13 -2.69
CA ASN A 2 24.12 2.39 -3.90
C ASN A 2 22.95 3.14 -4.57
N THR A 3 23.21 3.93 -5.61
CA THR A 3 22.24 4.80 -6.31
C THR A 3 20.95 4.06 -6.67
N ARG A 4 21.06 2.78 -7.02
CA ARG A 4 19.93 1.89 -7.31
C ARG A 4 18.96 1.75 -6.14
N LYS A 5 19.45 1.61 -4.90
CA LYS A 5 18.60 1.47 -3.71
C LYS A 5 17.74 2.71 -3.51
N LYS A 6 18.34 3.91 -3.61
CA LYS A 6 17.62 5.18 -3.51
C LYS A 6 16.55 5.32 -4.59
N GLN A 7 16.84 4.90 -5.82
CA GLN A 7 15.85 4.94 -6.91
C GLN A 7 14.66 4.02 -6.60
N VAL A 8 14.90 2.80 -6.13
CA VAL A 8 13.84 1.86 -5.74
C VAL A 8 13.00 2.43 -4.60
N ASP A 9 13.63 3.01 -3.57
CA ASP A 9 12.92 3.62 -2.46
C ASP A 9 12.00 4.76 -2.94
N MET A 10 12.49 5.66 -3.81
CA MET A 10 11.67 6.73 -4.40
C MET A 10 10.50 6.19 -5.22
N TRP A 11 10.71 5.10 -5.97
CA TRP A 11 9.63 4.46 -6.73
C TRP A 11 8.58 3.83 -5.82
N ILE A 12 8.99 3.22 -4.70
CA ILE A 12 8.07 2.67 -3.71
C ILE A 12 7.20 3.77 -3.12
N ASP A 13 7.81 4.88 -2.68
CA ASP A 13 7.08 6.00 -2.12
C ASP A 13 6.09 6.58 -3.14
N PHE A 14 6.54 6.77 -4.39
CA PHE A 14 5.66 7.22 -5.48
C PHE A 14 4.49 6.29 -5.75
N ILE A 15 4.71 4.97 -5.78
CA ILE A 15 3.63 3.98 -6.00
C ILE A 15 2.59 4.08 -4.87
N LEU A 16 3.04 4.20 -3.62
CA LEU A 16 2.14 4.33 -2.46
C LEU A 16 1.32 5.62 -2.54
N ASP A 17 1.95 6.75 -2.83
CA ASP A 17 1.26 8.04 -2.96
C ASP A 17 0.28 8.04 -4.12
N TYR A 18 0.69 7.53 -5.29
CA TYR A 18 -0.17 7.45 -6.46
C TYR A 18 -1.38 6.55 -6.21
N THR A 19 -1.16 5.36 -5.66
CA THR A 19 -2.25 4.43 -5.38
C THR A 19 -3.19 4.98 -4.30
N LYS A 20 -2.68 5.68 -3.28
CA LYS A 20 -3.49 6.34 -2.25
C LYS A 20 -4.34 7.45 -2.85
N PHE A 21 -3.76 8.33 -3.66
CA PHE A 21 -4.47 9.42 -4.33
C PHE A 21 -5.58 8.91 -5.27
N HIS A 22 -5.29 7.87 -6.04
CA HIS A 22 -6.24 7.28 -6.99
C HIS A 22 -7.15 6.20 -6.39
N LYS A 23 -7.03 5.92 -5.08
CA LYS A 23 -7.77 4.87 -4.37
C LYS A 23 -7.64 3.49 -5.04
N LEU A 24 -6.47 3.19 -5.58
CA LEU A 24 -6.15 1.90 -6.20
C LEU A 24 -5.59 0.94 -5.15
N SER A 25 -6.32 -0.12 -4.83
CA SER A 25 -5.85 -1.19 -3.94
C SER A 25 -5.14 -2.33 -4.67
N GLN A 26 -5.07 -2.25 -6.00
CA GLN A 26 -4.65 -3.33 -6.88
C GLN A 26 -3.80 -2.78 -8.02
N ILE A 27 -2.65 -3.41 -8.29
CA ILE A 27 -1.82 -3.11 -9.46
C ILE A 27 -1.63 -4.40 -10.26
N GLN A 28 -2.06 -4.38 -11.51
CA GLN A 28 -1.86 -5.45 -12.49
C GLN A 28 -0.82 -4.99 -13.50
N LEU A 29 0.35 -5.65 -13.59
CA LEU A 29 1.47 -5.17 -14.41
C LEU A 29 1.08 -5.03 -15.89
N ASN A 30 0.39 -6.03 -16.44
CA ASN A 30 -0.04 -6.02 -17.84
C ASN A 30 -0.97 -4.85 -18.18
N GLN A 31 -1.83 -4.44 -17.24
CA GLN A 31 -2.77 -3.35 -17.43
C GLN A 31 -2.14 -1.98 -17.14
N HIS A 32 -1.29 -1.91 -16.11
CA HIS A 32 -0.79 -0.65 -15.57
C HIS A 32 0.54 -0.21 -16.15
N LEU A 33 1.28 -1.06 -16.87
CA LEU A 33 2.57 -0.69 -17.47
C LEU A 33 2.47 0.50 -18.44
N ASN A 34 1.33 0.64 -19.13
CA ASN A 34 1.04 1.77 -20.02
C ASN A 34 0.32 2.93 -19.34
N SER A 35 -0.04 2.78 -18.06
CA SER A 35 -0.72 3.82 -17.29
C SER A 35 0.27 4.90 -16.81
N PRO A 36 -0.23 6.06 -16.35
CA PRO A 36 0.60 7.12 -15.77
C PRO A 36 1.48 6.69 -14.59
N LEU A 37 1.17 5.55 -13.95
CA LEU A 37 1.98 4.98 -12.86
C LEU A 37 3.38 4.57 -13.33
N PHE A 38 3.52 4.01 -14.54
CA PHE A 38 4.79 3.51 -15.05
C PHE A 38 5.23 4.17 -16.37
N CYS A 39 4.36 4.96 -17.00
CA CYS A 39 4.60 5.64 -18.25
C CYS A 39 4.29 7.14 -18.14
N ASN A 40 5.30 7.98 -18.33
CA ASN A 40 5.14 9.42 -18.39
C ASN A 40 5.43 9.94 -19.81
N SER A 41 4.35 10.15 -20.57
CA SER A 41 4.42 10.63 -21.95
C SER A 41 4.97 12.06 -22.08
N LYS A 42 4.82 12.91 -21.05
CA LYS A 42 5.29 14.32 -21.11
C LYS A 42 6.82 14.43 -21.19
N ILE A 43 7.53 13.49 -20.58
CA ILE A 43 9.00 13.41 -20.63
C ILE A 43 9.50 12.24 -21.49
N ASN A 44 8.60 11.58 -22.21
CA ASN A 44 8.86 10.41 -23.05
C ASN A 44 9.65 9.31 -22.32
N ARG A 45 9.25 8.97 -21.10
CA ARG A 45 9.87 7.89 -20.31
C ARG A 45 8.85 6.87 -19.86
N LYS A 46 9.23 5.60 -19.97
CA LYS A 46 8.46 4.45 -19.51
C LYS A 46 9.37 3.47 -18.80
N LEU A 47 8.89 2.91 -17.70
CA LEU A 47 9.58 1.87 -16.96
C LEU A 47 9.46 0.53 -17.69
N SER A 48 10.54 -0.27 -17.70
CA SER A 48 10.48 -1.63 -18.28
C SER A 48 9.63 -2.55 -17.40
N TYR A 49 9.11 -3.63 -17.98
CA TYR A 49 8.32 -4.62 -17.24
C TYR A 49 9.14 -5.23 -16.08
N GLU A 50 10.40 -5.58 -16.35
CA GLU A 50 11.31 -6.19 -15.38
C GLU A 50 11.62 -5.24 -14.23
N SER A 51 11.79 -3.95 -14.53
CA SER A 51 12.06 -2.92 -13.52
C SER A 51 10.82 -2.67 -12.65
N ALA A 52 9.63 -2.61 -13.26
CA ALA A 52 8.37 -2.49 -12.54
C ALA A 52 8.14 -3.71 -11.62
N HIS A 53 8.31 -4.91 -12.16
CA HIS A 53 8.20 -6.16 -11.40
C HIS A 53 9.20 -6.20 -10.23
N TYR A 54 10.44 -5.79 -10.45
CA TYR A 54 11.45 -5.72 -9.38
C TYR A 54 11.05 -4.74 -8.27
N ILE A 55 10.52 -3.56 -8.62
CA ILE A 55 10.04 -2.59 -7.63
C ILE A 55 8.85 -3.15 -6.84
N LEU A 56 7.91 -3.84 -7.49
CA LEU A 56 6.80 -4.50 -6.81
C LEU A 56 7.29 -5.61 -5.87
N GLU A 57 8.32 -6.37 -6.27
CA GLU A 57 8.92 -7.37 -5.39
C GLU A 57 9.55 -6.74 -4.14
N GLU A 58 10.23 -5.60 -4.29
CA GLU A 58 10.77 -4.85 -3.15
C GLU A 58 9.66 -4.24 -2.29
N LEU A 59 8.54 -3.81 -2.89
CA LEU A 59 7.35 -3.33 -2.17
C LEU A 59 6.74 -4.44 -1.31
N VAL A 60 6.64 -5.66 -1.84
CA VAL A 60 6.17 -6.85 -1.11
C VAL A 60 7.13 -7.20 0.02
N LYS A 61 8.45 -7.18 -0.21
CA LYS A 61 9.46 -7.43 0.85
C LYS A 61 9.38 -6.42 1.99
N LYS A 62 8.96 -5.17 1.72
CA LYS A 62 8.74 -4.15 2.76
C LYS A 62 7.43 -4.31 3.53
N GLY A 63 6.56 -5.24 3.13
CA GLY A 63 5.25 -5.50 3.74
C GLY A 63 4.15 -4.53 3.33
N ASN A 64 4.36 -3.76 2.25
CA ASN A 64 3.38 -2.79 1.75
C ASN A 64 2.57 -3.33 0.56
N ALA A 65 2.79 -4.59 0.17
CA ALA A 65 2.05 -5.25 -0.89
C ALA A 65 2.07 -6.78 -0.73
N GLU A 66 1.14 -7.45 -1.40
CA GLU A 66 1.07 -8.91 -1.51
C GLU A 66 0.80 -9.33 -2.96
N TRP A 67 1.44 -10.41 -3.42
CA TRP A 67 1.19 -10.95 -4.75
C TRP A 67 -0.21 -11.56 -4.84
N MET A 68 -0.93 -11.30 -5.93
CA MET A 68 -2.27 -11.85 -6.13
C MET A 68 -2.26 -13.33 -6.52
N ASP A 69 -1.19 -13.77 -7.18
CA ASP A 69 -1.05 -15.09 -7.76
C ASP A 69 0.40 -15.60 -7.66
N LYS A 70 0.58 -16.89 -7.92
CA LYS A 70 1.92 -17.52 -7.97
C LYS A 70 2.74 -17.03 -9.16
N GLU A 71 2.07 -16.56 -10.20
CA GLU A 71 2.67 -16.04 -11.43
C GLU A 71 3.18 -14.60 -11.29
N LYS A 72 2.92 -13.94 -10.15
CA LYS A 72 3.35 -12.56 -9.84
C LYS A 72 2.90 -11.55 -10.91
N THR A 73 1.68 -11.70 -11.42
CA THR A 73 1.14 -10.83 -12.48
C THR A 73 0.62 -9.50 -11.95
N GLY A 74 0.28 -9.46 -10.66
CA GLY A 74 -0.18 -8.26 -9.97
C GLY A 74 -0.04 -8.34 -8.46
N VAL A 75 -0.22 -7.19 -7.80
CA VAL A 75 -0.14 -7.05 -6.34
C VAL A 75 -1.35 -6.34 -5.75
N TYR A 76 -1.77 -6.74 -4.56
CA TYR A 76 -2.55 -5.93 -3.66
C TYR A 76 -1.63 -4.93 -2.96
N VAL A 77 -2.03 -3.66 -2.88
CA VAL A 77 -1.23 -2.60 -2.26
C VAL A 77 -1.84 -2.19 -0.93
N TYR A 78 -0.99 -2.05 0.08
CA TYR A 78 -1.35 -1.57 1.40
C TYR A 78 -0.71 -0.20 1.65
N TRP A 79 -1.53 0.85 1.76
CA TRP A 79 -1.04 2.21 2.03
C TRP A 79 -0.46 2.36 3.43
N TYR A 80 -0.90 1.51 4.36
CA TYR A 80 -0.30 1.37 5.67
C TYR A 80 -0.05 -0.11 5.95
N LYS A 81 1.04 -0.39 6.66
CA LYS A 81 1.40 -1.75 7.05
C LYS A 81 0.31 -2.36 7.91
N ILE A 82 0.05 -3.66 7.72
CA ILE A 82 -0.93 -4.42 8.52
C ILE A 82 -0.59 -4.34 10.01
N ASP A 83 0.69 -4.39 10.38
CA ASP A 83 1.14 -4.26 11.78
C ASP A 83 0.75 -2.90 12.39
N HIS A 84 0.80 -1.84 11.58
CA HIS A 84 0.40 -0.50 12.02
C HIS A 84 -1.12 -0.46 12.24
N TRP A 85 -1.90 -1.02 11.31
CA TRP A 85 -3.36 -1.14 11.48
C TRP A 85 -3.73 -1.96 12.71
N ALA A 86 -3.08 -3.11 12.93
CA ALA A 86 -3.30 -3.93 14.11
C ALA A 86 -3.01 -3.15 15.41
N SER A 87 -1.92 -2.37 15.42
CA SER A 87 -1.56 -1.53 16.56
C SER A 87 -2.58 -0.41 16.81
N LEU A 88 -3.11 0.22 15.76
CA LEU A 88 -4.16 1.25 15.87
C LEU A 88 -5.46 0.66 16.44
N ILE A 89 -5.87 -0.50 15.95
CA ILE A 89 -7.05 -1.21 16.45
C ILE A 89 -6.85 -1.61 17.92
N TYR A 90 -5.69 -2.18 18.26
CA TYR A 90 -5.38 -2.59 19.63
C TYR A 90 -5.37 -1.40 20.59
N LYS A 91 -4.76 -0.29 20.18
CA LYS A 91 -4.75 0.97 20.92
C LYS A 91 -6.18 1.46 21.16
N TYR A 92 -7.03 1.47 20.14
CA TYR A 92 -8.43 1.87 20.26
C TYR A 92 -9.19 0.99 21.25
N ILE A 93 -9.05 -0.34 21.16
CA ILE A 93 -9.69 -1.30 22.08
C ILE A 93 -9.22 -1.05 23.52
N THR A 94 -7.93 -0.78 23.71
CA THR A 94 -7.35 -0.49 25.03
C THR A 94 -7.87 0.83 25.60
N ASP A 95 -7.87 1.89 24.79
CA ASP A 95 -8.32 3.23 25.19
C ASP A 95 -9.82 3.25 25.55
N ASN A 96 -10.62 2.33 24.99
CA ASN A 96 -12.05 2.16 25.28
C ASN A 96 -12.37 1.05 26.31
N ASN A 97 -11.35 0.45 26.96
CA ASN A 97 -11.52 -0.66 27.91
C ASN A 97 -12.30 -1.87 27.35
N MET A 98 -12.08 -2.21 26.08
CA MET A 98 -12.80 -3.28 25.36
C MET A 98 -12.00 -4.58 25.19
N ILE A 99 -10.90 -4.78 25.94
CA ILE A 99 -9.94 -5.88 25.73
C ILE A 99 -10.58 -7.28 25.81
N ASP A 100 -11.65 -7.45 26.60
CA ASP A 100 -12.39 -8.71 26.77
C ASP A 100 -13.78 -8.71 26.13
N VAL A 101 -14.06 -7.74 25.25
CA VAL A 101 -15.36 -7.61 24.58
C VAL A 101 -15.28 -8.18 23.17
N VAL A 102 -16.15 -9.13 22.85
CA VAL A 102 -16.34 -9.58 21.47
C VAL A 102 -17.03 -8.47 20.67
N CYS A 103 -16.41 -8.04 19.58
CA CYS A 103 -16.97 -7.07 18.65
C CYS A 103 -16.86 -7.58 17.21
N THR A 104 -17.81 -7.15 16.39
CA THR A 104 -17.81 -7.41 14.95
C THR A 104 -17.02 -6.34 14.20
N PRO A 105 -16.51 -6.62 13.00
CA PRO A 105 -15.88 -5.60 12.17
C PRO A 105 -16.77 -4.38 11.91
N TYR A 106 -18.10 -4.59 11.85
CA TYR A 106 -19.07 -3.53 11.66
C TYR A 106 -19.10 -2.53 12.83
N GLU A 107 -19.20 -3.05 14.06
CA GLU A 107 -19.20 -2.24 15.30
C GLU A 107 -17.89 -1.45 15.47
N LEU A 108 -16.77 -2.04 15.04
CA LEU A 108 -15.48 -1.34 15.01
C LEU A 108 -15.52 -0.18 14.01
N THR A 109 -16.05 -0.36 12.80
CA THR A 109 -16.06 0.70 11.77
C THR A 109 -17.06 1.84 12.03
N GLU A 110 -18.15 1.62 12.76
CA GLU A 110 -19.07 2.69 13.13
C GLU A 110 -18.56 3.52 14.33
N SER A 111 -17.95 2.85 15.30
CA SER A 111 -17.39 3.51 16.49
C SER A 111 -16.04 4.20 16.19
N VAL A 112 -15.26 3.62 15.28
CA VAL A 112 -14.06 4.20 14.68
C VAL A 112 -14.47 4.96 13.42
N THR A 113 -14.81 6.24 13.55
CA THR A 113 -14.84 7.09 12.36
C THR A 113 -13.41 7.11 11.80
N VAL A 114 -13.16 6.49 10.64
CA VAL A 114 -11.80 6.34 10.07
C VAL A 114 -11.12 7.71 9.90
N GLU A 115 -11.91 8.76 9.65
CA GLU A 115 -11.47 10.17 9.66
C GLU A 115 -10.86 10.61 11.01
N LYS A 116 -11.37 10.13 12.16
CA LYS A 116 -10.83 10.47 13.50
C LYS A 116 -9.50 9.79 13.81
N LEU A 117 -9.17 8.67 13.16
CA LEU A 117 -7.86 8.03 13.30
C LEU A 117 -6.80 8.71 12.42
N GLU A 118 -7.16 9.18 11.23
CA GLU A 118 -6.24 9.97 10.39
C GLU A 118 -6.04 11.41 10.90
N LEU A 119 -6.99 11.97 11.66
CA LEU A 119 -6.91 13.33 12.24
C LEU A 119 -6.16 13.43 13.59
N ASN A 120 -5.73 12.30 14.18
CA ASN A 120 -4.95 12.27 15.42
C ASN A 120 -3.48 11.83 15.19
N LEU A 121 -3.01 11.88 13.94
CA LEU A 121 -1.60 11.72 13.55
C LEU A 121 -1.10 12.96 12.82
#